data_AF-A0AAV3TC13-F1
#
_entry.id   AF-A0AAV3TC13-F1
#
_cell.length_a   1.000
_cell.length_b   1.000
_cell.length_c   1.000
_cell.angle_alpha   90.00
_cell.angle_beta   90.00
_cell.angle_gamma   90.00
#
_symmetry.space_group_name_H-M   'P 1'
#
loop_
_entity.id
_entity.type
_entity.pdbx_description
1 polymer ?
#
loop_
_entity_poly.entity_id
_entity_poly.type
_entity_poly.pdbx_seq_one_letter_code
_entity_poly.pdbx_strand_id
1 'polypeptide(L)'
;MPAGGAVALIGVLMFALFAIVIPFWVYNDAEQNSSHSALLWALVAFFGGILGLLLYLLIGRDRTGGSGGRGGQGVGSGPGANDGWNDRNDGNGGWDDGNDGWNDGNDGWGDDADDPEVRR
;
A
#
# COMPACT_ATOMS: atom_id res chain seq x y z
N MET A 1 -5.77 19.36 -4.23
CA MET A 1 -6.94 20.13 -3.73
C MET A 1 -7.22 19.65 -2.32
N PRO A 2 -7.33 20.52 -1.30
CA PRO A 2 -7.44 20.13 0.11
C PRO A 2 -8.85 19.58 0.43
N ALA A 3 -9.21 18.44 -0.16
CA ALA A 3 -10.51 17.81 0.05
C ALA A 3 -10.68 17.34 1.52
N GLY A 4 -9.59 16.98 2.19
CA GLY A 4 -9.63 16.56 3.60
C GLY A 4 -10.08 17.66 4.56
N GLY A 5 -9.74 18.93 4.28
CA GLY A 5 -10.14 20.06 5.13
C GLY A 5 -11.65 20.33 5.07
N ALA A 6 -12.21 20.33 3.86
CA ALA A 6 -13.65 20.53 3.67
C ALA A 6 -14.49 19.40 4.29
N VAL A 7 -14.07 18.14 4.12
CA VAL A 7 -14.74 16.98 4.72
C VAL A 7 -14.70 17.05 6.25
N ALA A 8 -13.55 17.42 6.83
CA ALA A 8 -13.44 17.59 8.28
C ALA A 8 -14.36 18.72 8.80
N LEU A 9 -14.42 19.86 8.11
CA LEU A 9 -15.30 20.97 8.48
C LEU A 9 -16.79 20.60 8.39
N ILE A 10 -17.19 19.87 7.34
CA ILE A 10 -18.56 19.37 7.20
C ILE A 10 -18.88 18.39 8.34
N GLY A 11 -17.95 17.49 8.67
CA GLY A 11 -18.10 16.56 9.79
C GLY A 11 -18.28 17.26 11.13
N VAL A 12 -17.46 18.29 11.40
CA VAL A 12 -17.56 19.11 12.62
C VAL A 12 -18.88 19.88 12.66
N LEU A 13 -19.31 20.46 11.54
CA LEU A 13 -20.59 21.18 11.45
C LEU A 13 -21.77 20.25 11.72
N MET A 14 -21.79 19.06 11.10
CA MET A 14 -22.82 18.05 11.33
C MET A 14 -22.84 17.57 12.78
N PHE A 15 -21.67 17.33 13.37
CA PHE A 15 -21.57 16.98 14.77
C PHE A 15 -22.13 18.08 15.69
N ALA A 16 -21.75 19.33 15.45
CA ALA A 16 -22.25 20.46 16.26
C ALA A 16 -23.78 20.62 16.15
N LEU A 17 -24.32 20.48 14.94
CA LEU A 17 -25.77 20.48 14.72
C LEU A 17 -26.44 19.34 15.49
N PHE A 18 -25.92 18.11 15.38
CA PHE A 18 -26.49 16.95 16.07
C PHE A 18 -26.41 17.11 17.61
N ALA A 19 -25.28 17.60 18.11
CA ALA A 19 -25.02 17.80 19.54
C ALA A 19 -25.89 18.91 20.18
N ILE A 20 -26.52 19.77 19.39
CA ILE A 20 -27.41 20.84 19.88
C ILE A 20 -28.87 20.50 19.60
N VAL A 21 -29.19 20.06 18.37
CA VAL A 21 -30.57 19.79 17.94
C VAL A 21 -31.16 18.63 18.73
N ILE A 22 -30.41 17.55 18.93
CA ILE A 22 -30.91 16.37 19.64
C ILE A 22 -31.19 16.68 21.12
N PRO A 23 -30.27 17.25 21.91
CA PRO A 23 -30.58 17.59 23.31
C PRO A 23 -31.69 18.62 23.45
N PHE A 24 -31.77 19.60 22.55
CA PHE A 24 -32.87 20.58 22.56
C PHE A 24 -34.23 19.93 22.27
N TRP A 25 -34.28 19.01 21.31
CA TRP A 25 -35.50 18.24 21.02
C TRP A 25 -35.88 17.35 22.20
N VAL A 26 -34.93 16.60 22.77
CA VAL A 26 -35.15 15.75 23.95
C VAL A 26 -35.62 16.57 25.15
N TYR A 27 -35.08 17.77 25.33
CA TYR A 27 -35.53 18.70 26.38
C TYR A 27 -37.01 19.06 26.20
N ASN A 28 -37.40 19.55 25.02
CA ASN A 28 -38.78 19.96 24.73
C ASN A 28 -39.77 18.78 24.81
N ASP A 29 -39.32 17.59 24.42
CA ASP A 29 -40.09 16.36 24.52
C ASP A 29 -40.27 15.93 25.99
N ALA A 30 -39.20 15.95 26.77
CA ALA A 30 -39.23 15.56 28.18
C ALA A 30 -40.04 16.54 29.05
N GLU A 31 -40.10 17.82 28.69
CA GLU A 31 -40.90 18.82 29.40
C GLU A 31 -42.41 18.55 29.31
N GLN A 32 -42.86 17.92 28.23
CA GLN A 32 -44.26 17.55 28.01
C GLN A 32 -44.58 16.12 28.47
N ASN A 33 -43.61 15.21 28.40
CA ASN A 33 -43.84 13.77 28.53
C ASN A 33 -43.18 13.11 29.75
N SER A 34 -42.42 13.85 30.57
CA SER A 34 -41.71 13.27 31.72
C SER A 34 -42.10 13.93 33.04
N SER A 35 -42.22 13.09 34.08
CA SER A 35 -42.33 13.54 35.48
C SER A 35 -40.98 13.92 36.10
N HIS A 36 -39.87 13.65 35.41
CA HIS A 36 -38.51 13.94 35.84
C HIS A 36 -37.97 15.19 35.13
N SER A 37 -36.88 15.77 35.64
CA SER A 37 -36.30 16.99 35.08
C SER A 37 -35.92 16.83 33.60
N ALA A 38 -36.49 17.67 32.73
CA ALA A 38 -36.17 17.72 31.30
C ALA A 38 -34.67 17.97 31.03
N LEU A 39 -34.02 18.75 31.89
CA LEU A 39 -32.58 19.01 31.82
C LEU A 39 -31.75 17.73 32.03
N LEU A 40 -32.21 16.81 32.88
CA LEU A 40 -31.52 15.53 33.07
C LEU A 40 -31.56 14.69 31.80
N TRP A 41 -32.71 14.60 31.13
CA TRP A 41 -32.83 13.87 29.86
C TRP A 41 -31.98 14.48 28.75
N ALA A 42 -31.93 15.82 28.66
CA ALA A 42 -31.07 16.52 27.72
C ALA A 42 -29.58 16.24 27.96
N LEU A 43 -29.14 16.24 29.23
CA LEU A 43 -27.77 15.89 29.59
C LEU A 43 -27.45 14.42 29.25
N VAL A 44 -28.38 13.49 29.53
CA VAL A 44 -28.22 12.08 29.17
C VAL A 44 -28.06 11.90 27.66
N ALA A 45 -28.88 12.58 26.85
CA ALA A 45 -28.77 12.53 25.39
C ALA A 45 -27.45 13.10 24.88
N PHE A 46 -27.00 14.22 25.44
CA PHE A 46 -25.72 14.86 25.08
C PHE A 46 -24.52 13.98 25.44
N PHE A 47 -24.42 13.58 26.72
CA PHE A 47 -23.32 12.75 27.20
C PHE A 47 -23.36 11.36 26.58
N GLY A 48 -24.54 10.78 26.34
CA GLY A 48 -24.69 9.50 25.64
C GLY A 48 -24.13 9.55 24.22
N GLY A 49 -24.38 10.65 23.50
CA GLY A 49 -23.77 10.89 22.18
C GLY A 49 -22.24 10.97 22.23
N ILE A 50 -21.68 11.73 23.19
CA ILE A 50 -20.23 11.81 23.40
C ILE A 50 -19.65 10.45 23.78
N LEU A 51 -20.32 9.73 24.69
CA LEU A 51 -19.88 8.41 25.14
C LEU A 51 -19.84 7.43 23.98
N GLY A 52 -20.87 7.41 23.13
CA GLY A 52 -20.89 6.59 21.91
C GLY A 52 -19.72 6.89 20.97
N LEU A 53 -19.37 8.17 20.80
CA LEU A 53 -18.21 8.58 20.00
C LEU A 53 -16.89 8.13 20.64
N LEU A 54 -16.75 8.28 21.96
CA LEU A 54 -15.57 7.82 22.68
C LEU A 54 -15.42 6.30 22.57
N LEU A 55 -16.50 5.53 22.75
CA LEU A 55 -16.49 4.08 22.56
C LEU A 55 -16.07 3.69 21.14
N TYR A 56 -16.58 4.40 20.13
CA TYR A 56 -16.14 4.19 18.75
C TYR A 56 -14.64 4.45 18.59
N LEU A 57 -14.10 5.53 19.16
CA LEU A 57 -12.68 5.85 19.05
C LEU A 57 -11.76 4.89 19.82
N LEU A 58 -12.21 4.41 20.99
CA LEU A 58 -11.41 3.55 21.87
C LEU A 58 -11.48 2.07 21.47
N ILE A 59 -12.67 1.60 21.05
CA ILE A 59 -12.95 0.17 20.83
C ILE A 59 -13.31 -0.10 19.37
N GLY A 60 -14.19 0.72 18.79
CA GLY A 60 -14.73 0.49 17.45
C GLY A 60 -13.83 0.90 16.29
N ARG A 61 -12.72 1.59 16.56
CA ARG A 61 -11.76 2.06 15.57
C ARG A 61 -10.64 1.05 15.43
N ASP A 62 -10.82 0.09 14.54
CA ASP A 62 -9.72 -0.72 14.05
C ASP A 62 -8.64 0.20 13.47
N ARG A 63 -7.39 -0.01 13.89
CA ARG A 63 -6.26 0.68 13.29
C ARG A 63 -6.03 0.08 11.91
N THR A 64 -6.69 0.61 10.88
CA THR A 64 -6.25 0.41 9.50
C THR A 64 -4.97 1.24 9.29
N GLY A 65 -3.90 0.79 9.94
CA GLY A 65 -2.59 1.41 9.94
C GLY A 65 -1.55 0.31 9.88
N GLY A 66 -1.18 -0.06 8.65
CA GLY A 66 0.10 -0.71 8.40
C GLY A 66 0.09 -2.23 8.36
N SER A 67 -0.69 -2.83 7.47
CA SER A 67 -0.25 -4.07 6.82
C SER A 67 -0.56 -3.98 5.33
N GLY A 68 0.03 -2.96 4.70
CA GLY A 68 0.64 -3.17 3.40
C GLY A 68 1.73 -4.22 3.59
N GLY A 69 1.34 -5.50 3.63
CA GLY A 69 2.25 -6.64 3.49
C GLY A 69 2.74 -6.73 2.06
N ARG A 70 3.42 -5.69 1.58
CA ARG A 70 4.48 -5.84 0.58
C ARG A 70 5.73 -6.16 1.38
N GLY A 71 5.91 -7.44 1.68
CA GLY A 71 7.01 -7.92 2.50
C GLY A 71 7.05 -9.43 2.45
N GLY A 72 7.57 -9.97 1.34
CA GLY A 72 7.68 -11.41 1.12
C GLY A 72 8.11 -11.83 -0.28
N GLN A 73 8.65 -10.93 -1.11
CA GLN A 73 9.56 -11.33 -2.19
C GLN A 73 10.95 -11.42 -1.54
N GLY A 74 11.33 -12.63 -1.17
CA GLY A 74 12.51 -12.85 -0.36
C GLY A 74 12.76 -14.33 -0.09
N VAL A 75 13.23 -15.03 -1.13
CA VAL A 75 14.29 -16.04 -1.06
C VAL A 75 14.05 -17.20 -0.08
N GLY A 76 13.43 -18.27 -0.59
CA GLY A 76 13.48 -19.61 -0.02
C GLY A 76 13.86 -20.61 -1.11
N SER A 77 15.15 -20.89 -1.21
CA SER A 77 15.76 -21.83 -2.15
C SER A 77 15.18 -23.24 -2.00
N GLY A 78 14.27 -23.61 -2.89
CA GLY A 78 13.85 -25.00 -3.11
C GLY A 78 14.44 -25.50 -4.43
N PRO A 79 15.08 -26.68 -4.50
CA PRO A 79 15.52 -27.26 -5.76
C PRO A 79 14.28 -27.67 -6.57
N GLY A 80 13.82 -26.81 -7.48
CA GLY A 80 12.72 -27.13 -8.39
C GLY A 80 11.75 -26.01 -8.78
N ALA A 81 12.00 -24.73 -8.44
CA ALA A 81 11.15 -23.64 -8.93
C ALA A 81 11.65 -23.13 -10.29
N ASN A 82 11.03 -23.62 -11.36
CA ASN A 82 11.08 -23.08 -12.71
C ASN A 82 9.83 -22.23 -12.97
N ASP A 83 9.69 -21.14 -12.23
CA ASP A 83 8.65 -20.14 -12.39
C ASP A 83 9.08 -19.11 -13.44
N GLY A 84 8.70 -19.41 -14.68
CA GLY A 84 8.90 -18.56 -15.82
C GLY A 84 8.13 -17.25 -15.71
N TRP A 85 8.83 -16.19 -15.35
CA TRP A 85 8.50 -14.81 -15.73
C TRP A 85 9.77 -14.16 -16.28
N ASN A 86 9.77 -13.95 -17.58
CA ASN A 86 10.87 -13.34 -18.33
C ASN A 86 10.67 -11.82 -18.28
N ASP A 87 10.99 -11.21 -17.15
CA ASP A 87 10.93 -9.77 -16.95
C ASP A 87 12.12 -9.11 -17.66
N ARG A 88 11.96 -8.90 -18.97
CA ARG A 88 12.84 -8.01 -19.75
C ARG A 88 12.31 -6.59 -19.63
N ASN A 89 12.75 -5.93 -18.56
CA ASN A 89 12.73 -4.49 -18.33
C ASN A 89 14.03 -4.28 -17.54
N ASP A 90 15.02 -3.48 -17.90
CA ASP A 90 14.96 -2.09 -18.35
C ASP A 90 16.36 -1.69 -18.79
N GLY A 91 16.45 -0.91 -19.87
CA GLY A 91 17.73 -0.49 -20.44
C GLY A 91 18.54 0.39 -19.48
N ASN A 92 19.85 0.15 -19.43
CA ASN A 92 20.88 1.19 -19.39
C ASN A 92 22.29 0.60 -19.56
N GLY A 93 23.00 1.06 -20.60
CA GLY A 93 24.45 1.18 -20.58
C GLY A 93 25.27 -0.01 -21.09
N GLY A 94 25.79 0.12 -22.31
CA GLY A 94 27.03 -0.54 -22.73
C GLY A 94 26.84 -1.94 -23.32
N TRP A 95 26.80 -2.04 -24.64
CA TRP A 95 27.21 -3.27 -25.31
C TRP A 95 28.66 -3.07 -25.70
N ASP A 96 29.54 -3.51 -24.81
CA ASP A 96 30.97 -3.66 -25.07
C ASP A 96 31.17 -4.61 -26.25
N ASP A 97 32.06 -4.17 -27.11
CA ASP A 97 32.44 -4.69 -28.41
C ASP A 97 33.40 -5.88 -28.29
N GLY A 98 33.14 -6.91 -29.10
CA GLY A 98 34.15 -7.85 -29.60
C GLY A 98 34.78 -8.82 -28.60
N ASN A 99 34.25 -10.04 -28.54
CA ASN A 99 35.07 -11.22 -28.26
C ASN A 99 34.39 -12.51 -28.74
N ASP A 100 34.30 -12.69 -30.05
CA ASP A 100 34.06 -13.98 -30.70
C ASP A 100 35.38 -14.74 -30.91
N GLY A 101 36.07 -15.00 -29.80
CA GLY A 101 37.20 -15.93 -29.75
C GLY A 101 36.71 -17.37 -29.75
N TRP A 102 36.60 -17.98 -30.94
CA TRP A 102 36.66 -19.43 -31.05
C TRP A 102 38.05 -19.88 -30.62
N ASN A 103 38.10 -20.78 -29.64
CA ASN A 103 39.31 -21.43 -29.17
C ASN A 103 39.52 -22.71 -30.00
N ASP A 104 40.16 -22.56 -31.16
CA ASP A 104 40.63 -23.65 -32.01
C ASP A 104 41.95 -24.19 -31.48
N GLY A 105 41.80 -25.32 -30.77
CA GLY A 105 42.88 -26.03 -30.13
C GLY A 105 43.94 -26.49 -31.12
N ASN A 106 45.18 -26.14 -30.79
CA ASN A 106 46.41 -26.88 -31.07
C ASN A 106 46.21 -28.37 -31.40
N ASP A 107 46.36 -28.73 -32.68
CA ASP A 107 46.65 -30.09 -33.15
C ASP A 107 47.87 -30.09 -34.10
N GLY A 108 49.05 -30.06 -33.48
CA GLY A 108 50.30 -30.20 -34.19
C GLY A 108 50.49 -31.56 -34.87
N TRP A 109 50.74 -31.53 -36.18
CA TRP A 109 51.54 -32.44 -37.00
C TRP A 109 52.08 -31.56 -38.15
N GLY A 110 53.37 -31.28 -38.32
CA GLY A 110 54.45 -32.24 -38.46
C GLY A 110 54.57 -32.60 -39.95
N ASP A 111 55.72 -32.27 -40.54
CA ASP A 111 56.30 -32.90 -41.75
C ASP A 111 56.15 -32.13 -43.08
N ASP A 112 57.22 -31.40 -43.41
CA ASP A 112 58.02 -31.52 -44.64
C ASP A 112 57.30 -31.57 -46.01
N ALA A 113 57.51 -30.55 -46.84
CA ALA A 113 58.30 -30.70 -48.07
C ALA A 113 58.18 -29.47 -49.00
N ASP A 114 59.35 -29.02 -49.42
CA ASP A 114 59.66 -28.07 -50.49
C ASP A 114 58.90 -28.32 -51.80
N ASP A 115 58.40 -27.27 -52.46
CA ASP A 115 58.55 -27.09 -53.93
C ASP A 115 58.22 -25.64 -54.40
N PRO A 116 59.23 -24.82 -54.74
CA PRO A 116 59.02 -23.51 -55.36
C PRO A 116 59.25 -23.53 -56.89
N GLU A 117 58.47 -24.24 -57.72
CA GLU A 117 58.78 -24.22 -59.17
C GLU A 117 57.64 -24.53 -60.18
N VAL A 118 56.54 -23.75 -60.28
CA VAL A 118 55.72 -23.75 -61.53
C VAL A 118 55.08 -22.40 -61.85
N ARG A 119 55.89 -21.36 -62.08
CA ARG A 119 55.41 -20.12 -62.75
C ARG A 119 56.48 -19.53 -63.68
N ARG A 120 56.76 -20.22 -64.79
CA ARG A 120 57.17 -19.62 -66.09
C ARG A 120 56.72 -20.51 -67.23
#